data_AF-A0A6A6E421-F1
#
_entry.id   AF-A0A6A6E421-F1
#
_cell.length_a   1.000
_cell.length_b   1.000
_cell.length_c   1.000
_cell.angle_alpha   90.00
_cell.angle_beta   90.00
_cell.angle_gamma   90.00
#
_symmetry.space_group_name_H-M   'P 1'
#
loop_
_entity.id
_entity.type
_entity.pdbx_description
1 polymer ?
#
loop_
_entity_poly.entity_id
_entity_poly.type
_entity_poly.pdbx_seq_one_letter_code
_entity_poly.pdbx_strand_id
1 'polypeptide(L)'
;MERMKIDFKKIASQNKEEHTAAVETVREEITAYSEALLGRDRNEFNMVGRGVFELMPDTEIKVRFVDLVHEIDRLSRLEWRPKAKGWEPQTMRSISSNQRVLTKQALQDSVCVFLHELIFCSPFRIFGEEGGILETQWNGSGAVPSQ
;
A
#
# COMPACT_ATOMS: atom_id res chain seq x y z
N MET A 1 -34.26 -37.57 -25.62
CA MET A 1 -34.38 -36.43 -24.69
C MET A 1 -33.71 -36.73 -23.34
N GLU A 2 -33.93 -37.92 -22.75
CA GLU A 2 -33.27 -38.37 -21.49
C GLU A 2 -31.74 -38.31 -21.48
N ARG A 3 -31.05 -38.82 -22.52
CA ARG A 3 -29.57 -38.81 -22.56
C ARG A 3 -28.98 -37.40 -22.50
N MET A 4 -29.59 -36.47 -23.23
CA MET A 4 -29.16 -35.08 -23.28
C MET A 4 -29.30 -34.38 -21.92
N LYS A 5 -30.29 -34.75 -21.10
CA LYS A 5 -30.44 -34.25 -19.72
C LYS A 5 -29.38 -34.82 -18.78
N ILE A 6 -28.99 -36.09 -18.96
CA ILE A 6 -27.94 -36.73 -18.17
C ILE A 6 -26.58 -36.10 -18.49
N ASP A 7 -26.29 -35.86 -19.77
CA ASP A 7 -25.04 -35.22 -20.20
C ASP A 7 -24.95 -33.78 -19.69
N PHE A 8 -26.04 -33.01 -19.76
CA PHE A 8 -26.09 -31.66 -19.19
C PHE A 8 -25.85 -31.63 -17.68
N LYS A 9 -26.42 -32.59 -16.94
CA LYS A 9 -26.26 -32.69 -15.48
C LYS A 9 -24.83 -33.04 -15.11
N LYS A 10 -24.15 -33.86 -15.93
CA LYS A 10 -22.75 -34.22 -15.76
C LYS A 10 -21.81 -33.03 -16.05
N ILE A 11 -22.05 -32.30 -17.14
CA ILE A 11 -21.27 -31.10 -17.47
C ILE A 11 -21.45 -30.02 -16.39
N ALA A 12 -22.68 -29.83 -15.89
CA ALA A 12 -22.95 -28.87 -14.82
C ALA A 12 -22.28 -29.25 -13.49
N SER A 13 -22.16 -30.54 -13.16
CA SER A 13 -21.43 -30.95 -11.96
C SER A 13 -19.92 -30.76 -12.13
N GLN A 14 -19.40 -31.09 -13.31
CA GLN A 14 -17.97 -30.97 -13.62
C GLN A 14 -17.52 -29.50 -13.63
N ASN A 15 -18.27 -28.60 -14.26
CA ASN A 15 -17.99 -27.16 -14.21
C ASN A 15 -18.11 -26.59 -12.79
N LYS A 16 -19.01 -27.13 -11.96
CA LYS A 16 -19.14 -26.70 -10.56
C LYS A 16 -17.93 -27.11 -9.74
N GLU A 17 -17.44 -28.35 -9.94
CA GLU A 17 -16.22 -28.86 -9.30
C GLU A 17 -14.98 -28.06 -9.72
N GLU A 18 -14.82 -27.80 -11.02
CA GLU A 18 -13.74 -26.97 -11.55
C GLU A 18 -13.80 -25.53 -10.99
N HIS A 19 -15.01 -24.96 -10.89
CA HIS A 19 -15.17 -23.63 -10.33
C HIS A 19 -14.88 -23.58 -8.83
N THR A 20 -15.32 -24.58 -8.06
CA THR A 20 -14.94 -24.67 -6.63
C THR A 20 -13.45 -24.90 -6.44
N ALA A 21 -12.81 -25.69 -7.29
CA ALA A 21 -11.37 -25.89 -7.24
C ALA A 21 -10.62 -24.57 -7.51
N ALA A 22 -11.01 -23.84 -8.56
CA ALA A 22 -10.40 -22.54 -8.89
C ALA A 22 -10.61 -21.47 -7.81
N VAL A 23 -11.79 -21.44 -7.18
CA VAL A 23 -12.07 -20.52 -6.06
C VAL A 23 -11.16 -20.84 -4.87
N GLU A 24 -10.94 -22.13 -4.59
CA GLU A 24 -10.10 -22.52 -3.46
C GLU A 24 -8.62 -22.24 -3.72
N THR A 25 -8.12 -22.43 -4.95
CA THR A 25 -6.74 -22.01 -5.31
C THR A 25 -6.56 -20.50 -5.17
N VAL A 26 -7.49 -19.69 -5.67
CA VAL A 26 -7.44 -18.23 -5.52
C VAL A 26 -7.46 -17.84 -4.05
N ARG A 27 -8.25 -18.54 -3.23
CA ARG A 27 -8.32 -18.30 -1.79
C ARG A 27 -7.01 -18.66 -1.08
N GLU A 28 -6.37 -19.77 -1.44
CA GLU A 28 -5.06 -20.17 -0.94
C GLU A 28 -3.98 -19.15 -1.33
N GLU A 29 -3.98 -18.67 -2.57
CA GLU A 29 -3.08 -17.62 -3.05
C GLU A 29 -3.27 -16.31 -2.28
N ILE A 30 -4.52 -15.85 -2.10
CA ILE A 30 -4.83 -14.66 -1.29
C ILE A 30 -4.30 -14.81 0.13
N THR A 31 -4.45 -16.00 0.72
CA THR A 31 -4.00 -16.28 2.09
C THR A 31 -2.47 -16.23 2.16
N ALA A 32 -1.77 -16.89 1.23
CA ALA A 32 -0.32 -16.88 1.14
C ALA A 32 0.26 -15.46 0.94
N TYR A 33 -0.37 -14.64 0.08
CA TYR A 33 0.04 -13.25 -0.14
C TYR A 33 -0.21 -12.37 1.08
N SER A 34 -1.34 -12.57 1.75
CA SER A 34 -1.65 -11.85 3.00
C SER A 34 -0.64 -12.20 4.10
N GLU A 35 -0.25 -13.46 4.22
CA GLU A 35 0.76 -13.92 5.18
C GLU A 35 2.16 -13.36 4.87
N ALA A 36 2.54 -13.28 3.60
CA ALA A 36 3.82 -12.70 3.19
C ALA A 36 3.91 -11.19 3.51
N LEU A 37 2.83 -10.45 3.28
CA LEU A 37 2.72 -9.03 3.66
C LEU A 37 2.85 -8.85 5.18
N LEU A 38 2.12 -9.66 5.95
CA LEU A 38 2.21 -9.65 7.42
C LEU A 38 3.60 -10.05 7.93
N GLY A 39 4.30 -10.96 7.21
CA GLY A 39 5.66 -11.37 7.50
C GLY A 39 6.68 -10.24 7.31
N ARG A 40 6.57 -9.46 6.23
CA ARG A 40 7.37 -8.25 6.00
C ARG A 40 7.17 -7.24 7.13
N ASP A 41 5.92 -6.91 7.44
CA ASP A 41 5.57 -5.92 8.46
C ASP A 41 6.06 -6.33 9.86
N ARG A 42 6.14 -7.63 10.11
CA ARG A 42 6.68 -8.21 11.35
C ARG A 42 8.21 -8.15 11.41
N ASN A 43 8.90 -8.44 10.32
CA ASN A 43 10.35 -8.65 10.33
C ASN A 43 11.17 -7.40 9.99
N GLU A 44 10.72 -6.56 9.06
CA GLU A 44 11.45 -5.35 8.64
C GLU A 44 11.10 -4.13 9.49
N PHE A 45 9.82 -3.97 9.84
CA PHE A 45 9.34 -2.77 10.53
C PHE A 45 9.01 -2.98 12.01
N ASN A 46 9.09 -4.23 12.50
CA ASN A 46 8.75 -4.61 13.87
C ASN A 46 7.36 -4.09 14.31
N MET A 47 6.44 -3.93 13.34
CA MET A 47 5.12 -3.30 13.55
C MET A 47 4.10 -4.28 14.13
N VAL A 48 4.38 -5.59 14.09
CA VAL A 48 3.49 -6.66 14.55
C VAL A 48 3.91 -7.18 15.94
N GLY A 49 4.37 -6.28 16.80
CA GLY A 49 4.54 -6.56 18.23
C GLY A 49 3.19 -6.59 18.94
N ARG A 50 2.62 -7.80 19.14
CA ARG A 50 1.39 -8.11 19.92
C ARG A 50 0.20 -7.15 19.72
N GLY A 51 -0.71 -7.52 18.79
CA GLY A 51 -2.14 -7.20 18.92
C GLY A 51 -2.62 -5.84 18.38
N VAL A 52 -2.03 -5.33 17.29
CA VAL A 52 -2.35 -3.97 16.79
C VAL A 52 -2.96 -3.93 15.38
N PHE A 53 -3.08 -5.07 14.68
CA PHE A 53 -3.72 -5.07 13.36
C PHE A 53 -5.23 -5.29 13.49
N GLU A 54 -5.93 -4.23 13.90
CA GLU A 54 -7.39 -4.16 13.76
C GLU A 54 -7.72 -3.75 12.32
N LEU A 55 -8.61 -4.51 11.67
CA LEU A 55 -9.11 -4.17 10.35
C LEU A 55 -9.82 -2.81 10.42
N MET A 56 -9.16 -1.78 9.88
CA MET A 56 -9.67 -0.42 9.87
C MET A 56 -10.55 -0.21 8.63
N PRO A 57 -11.82 0.24 8.79
CA PRO A 57 -12.65 0.56 7.64
C PRO A 57 -12.13 1.81 6.90
N ASP A 58 -12.35 1.88 5.59
CA ASP A 58 -11.92 3.00 4.74
C ASP A 58 -12.35 4.37 5.27
N THR A 59 -13.51 4.45 5.92
CA THR A 59 -14.02 5.66 6.56
C THR A 59 -13.10 6.13 7.69
N GLU A 60 -12.58 5.21 8.48
CA GLU A 60 -11.65 5.50 9.57
C GLU A 60 -10.24 5.81 9.02
N ILE A 61 -9.79 5.08 7.98
CA ILE A 61 -8.55 5.38 7.27
C ILE A 61 -8.56 6.84 6.79
N LYS A 62 -9.66 7.28 6.17
CA LYS A 62 -9.82 8.66 5.72
C LYS A 62 -9.70 9.66 6.87
N VAL A 63 -10.33 9.38 8.02
CA VAL A 63 -10.22 10.25 9.20
C VAL A 63 -8.77 10.34 9.67
N ARG A 64 -8.04 9.21 9.74
CA ARG A 64 -6.61 9.20 10.12
C ARG A 64 -5.73 10.00 9.17
N PHE A 65 -5.98 9.95 7.86
CA PHE A 65 -5.26 10.79 6.90
C PHE A 65 -5.56 12.27 7.09
N VAL A 66 -6.81 12.64 7.38
CA VAL A 66 -7.17 14.03 7.69
C VAL A 66 -6.46 14.50 8.97
N ASP A 67 -6.43 13.67 10.00
CA ASP A 67 -5.72 13.97 11.24
C ASP A 67 -4.22 14.15 10.99
N LEU A 68 -3.60 13.27 10.19
CA LEU A 68 -2.20 13.38 9.80
C LEU A 68 -1.90 14.71 9.11
N VAL A 69 -2.79 15.18 8.22
CA VAL A 69 -2.64 16.50 7.57
C VAL A 69 -2.66 17.62 8.60
N HIS A 70 -3.56 17.57 9.58
CA HIS A 70 -3.60 18.55 10.67
C HIS A 70 -2.34 18.50 11.55
N GLU A 71 -1.82 17.30 11.82
CA GLU A 71 -0.58 17.13 12.59
C GLU A 71 0.64 17.68 11.84
N ILE A 72 0.74 17.44 10.53
CA ILE A 72 1.78 18.04 9.69
C ILE A 72 1.69 19.56 9.75
N ASP A 73 0.48 20.14 9.66
CA ASP A 73 0.31 21.58 9.77
C ASP A 73 0.71 22.10 11.15
N ARG A 74 0.38 21.37 12.23
CA ARG A 74 0.80 21.68 13.60
C ARG A 74 2.32 21.65 13.75
N LEU A 75 2.98 20.60 13.26
CA LEU A 75 4.44 20.42 13.33
C LEU A 75 5.19 21.44 12.47
N SER A 76 4.62 21.83 11.33
CA SER A 76 5.22 22.86 10.47
C SER A 76 5.28 24.25 11.11
N ARG A 77 4.46 24.50 12.14
CA ARG A 77 4.44 25.75 12.91
C ARG A 77 5.46 25.77 14.04
N LEU A 78 6.02 24.62 14.40
CA LEU A 78 7.05 24.54 15.43
C LEU A 78 8.39 25.05 14.88
N GLU A 79 9.16 25.70 15.74
CA GLU A 79 10.54 26.03 15.39
C GLU A 79 11.38 24.75 15.30
N TRP A 80 12.02 24.57 14.15
CA TRP A 80 12.92 23.46 13.92
C TRP A 80 14.18 23.66 14.75
N ARG A 81 14.66 22.58 15.37
CA ARG A 81 15.85 22.65 16.22
C ARG A 81 17.03 23.14 15.39
N PRO A 82 17.61 24.32 15.69
CA PRO A 82 18.64 24.94 14.85
C PRO A 82 20.01 24.22 14.91
N LYS A 83 20.10 23.09 15.63
CA LYS A 83 21.35 22.34 15.84
C LYS A 83 21.44 21.05 15.02
N ALA A 84 20.47 20.76 14.15
CA ALA A 84 20.61 19.67 13.19
C ALA A 84 21.57 20.11 12.08
N LYS A 85 22.71 19.42 11.95
CA LYS A 85 23.76 19.71 10.97
C LYS A 85 23.13 19.84 9.57
N GLY A 86 23.29 20.99 8.91
CA GLY A 86 22.73 21.26 7.57
C GLY A 86 21.45 22.10 7.54
N TRP A 87 20.73 22.24 8.67
CA TRP A 87 19.49 23.03 8.78
C TRP A 87 19.68 24.34 9.53
N GLU A 88 20.88 24.93 9.43
CA GLU A 88 21.12 26.23 10.06
C GLU A 88 20.20 27.31 9.48
N PRO A 89 19.74 28.28 10.29
CA PRO A 89 18.82 29.31 9.84
C PRO A 89 19.31 30.10 8.62
N GLN A 90 20.63 30.25 8.45
CA GLN A 90 21.23 30.91 7.30
C GLN A 90 21.02 30.10 6.01
N THR A 91 21.26 28.79 6.05
CA THR A 91 21.03 27.87 4.93
C THR A 91 19.55 27.77 4.57
N MET A 92 18.66 27.74 5.56
CA MET A 92 17.22 27.74 5.30
C MET A 92 16.74 29.05 4.65
N ARG A 93 17.29 30.20 5.07
CA ARG A 93 16.98 31.51 4.46
C ARG A 93 17.50 31.64 3.03
N SER A 94 18.61 30.97 2.69
CA SER A 94 19.10 30.97 1.30
C SER A 94 18.23 30.14 0.36
N ILE A 95 17.50 29.13 0.87
CA ILE A 95 16.62 28.27 0.06
C ILE A 95 15.24 28.91 -0.11
N SER A 96 14.68 29.50 0.95
CA SER A 96 13.35 30.12 0.90
C SER A 96 13.24 31.32 1.84
N SER A 97 12.61 32.38 1.35
CA SER A 97 12.19 33.53 2.16
C SER A 97 11.10 33.16 3.17
N ASN A 98 10.28 32.15 2.84
CA ASN A 98 9.21 31.66 3.69
C ASN A 98 9.60 30.30 4.28
N GLN A 99 10.29 30.33 5.41
CA GLN A 99 10.75 29.14 6.11
C GLN A 99 9.60 28.23 6.53
N ARG A 100 8.41 28.78 6.84
CA ARG A 100 7.24 27.99 7.21
C ARG A 100 6.76 27.11 6.05
N VAL A 101 6.76 27.64 4.84
CA VAL A 101 6.37 26.86 3.64
C VAL A 101 7.42 25.80 3.33
N LEU A 102 8.71 26.14 3.40
CA LEU A 102 9.80 25.19 3.18
C LEU A 102 9.75 24.02 4.18
N THR A 103 9.56 24.34 5.45
CA THR A 103 9.43 23.35 6.53
C THR A 103 8.23 22.44 6.31
N LYS A 104 7.07 23.01 5.94
CA LYS A 104 5.87 22.23 5.65
C LYS A 104 6.10 21.28 4.49
N GLN A 105 6.73 21.75 3.41
CA GLN A 105 7.07 20.94 2.24
C GLN A 105 8.01 19.80 2.62
N ALA A 106 9.08 20.07 3.39
CA ALA A 106 10.02 19.04 3.83
C ALA A 106 9.34 17.95 4.68
N LEU A 107 8.41 18.33 5.57
CA LEU A 107 7.60 17.37 6.34
C LEU A 107 6.69 16.54 5.43
N GLN A 108 5.99 17.20 4.50
CA GLN A 108 5.10 16.53 3.56
C GLN A 108 5.86 15.53 2.69
N ASP A 109 6.99 15.94 2.11
CA ASP A 109 7.83 15.06 1.29
C ASP A 109 8.34 13.87 2.10
N SER A 110 8.81 14.10 3.33
CA SER A 110 9.27 13.02 4.21
C SER A 110 8.15 12.02 4.52
N VAL A 111 6.96 12.51 4.88
CA VAL A 111 5.80 11.66 5.17
C VAL A 111 5.33 10.93 3.92
N CYS A 112 5.32 11.58 2.75
CA CYS A 112 4.98 10.94 1.48
C CYS A 112 5.92 9.78 1.15
N VAL A 113 7.23 9.91 1.41
CA VAL A 113 8.19 8.80 1.24
C VAL A 113 7.81 7.63 2.14
N PHE A 114 7.55 7.86 3.43
CA PHE A 114 7.14 6.80 4.34
C PHE A 114 5.81 6.14 3.93
N LEU A 115 4.82 6.95 3.54
CA LEU A 115 3.53 6.44 3.06
C LEU A 115 3.70 5.61 1.78
N HIS A 116 4.56 6.05 0.87
CA HIS A 116 4.86 5.31 -0.35
C HIS A 116 5.61 4.01 -0.06
N GLU A 117 6.51 3.99 0.92
CA GLU A 117 7.25 2.77 1.27
C GLU A 117 6.40 1.74 2.00
N LEU A 118 5.47 2.18 2.83
CA LEU A 118 4.71 1.30 3.74
C LEU A 118 3.29 0.99 3.28
N ILE A 119 2.62 1.96 2.65
CA ILE A 119 1.17 1.89 2.37
C ILE A 119 0.89 1.84 0.87
N PHE A 120 1.45 2.79 0.11
CA PHE A 120 1.22 2.90 -1.33
C PHE A 120 2.27 2.16 -2.16
N CYS A 121 3.10 1.32 -1.54
CA CYS A 121 4.03 0.50 -2.26
C CYS A 121 3.29 -0.53 -3.11
N SER A 122 3.86 -0.87 -4.26
CA SER A 122 3.40 -1.98 -5.07
C SER A 122 3.22 -3.24 -4.22
N PRO A 123 2.07 -3.94 -4.33
CA PRO A 123 1.84 -5.18 -3.60
C PRO A 123 2.84 -6.27 -4.01
N PHE A 124 3.49 -6.12 -5.17
CA PHE A 124 4.49 -7.05 -5.68
C PHE A 124 5.88 -6.85 -5.05
N ARG A 125 6.11 -5.74 -4.33
CA ARG A 125 7.44 -5.43 -3.75
C ARG A 125 7.95 -6.51 -2.80
N ILE A 126 7.05 -7.29 -2.19
CA ILE A 126 7.39 -8.44 -1.34
C ILE A 126 8.15 -9.55 -2.06
N PHE A 127 8.05 -9.64 -3.39
CA PHE A 127 8.76 -10.66 -4.19
C PHE A 127 10.15 -10.19 -4.64
N GLY A 128 10.63 -9.04 -4.17
CA GLY A 128 11.93 -8.51 -4.57
C GLY A 128 12.03 -8.28 -6.08
N GLU A 129 12.99 -8.93 -6.74
CA GLU A 129 13.26 -8.76 -8.18
C GLU A 129 12.14 -9.33 -9.06
N GLU A 130 11.54 -10.47 -8.68
CA GLU A 130 10.35 -11.04 -9.33
C GLU A 130 9.14 -10.11 -9.21
N GLY A 131 9.09 -9.38 -8.10
CA GLY A 131 8.07 -8.37 -7.82
C GLY A 131 8.09 -7.21 -8.80
N GLY A 132 9.29 -6.75 -9.18
CA GLY A 132 9.45 -5.70 -10.18
C GLY A 132 8.94 -6.12 -11.57
N ILE A 133 9.08 -7.40 -11.92
CA ILE A 133 8.55 -7.96 -13.17
C ILE A 133 7.01 -7.95 -13.13
N LEU A 134 6.42 -8.43 -12.04
CA LEU A 134 4.96 -8.45 -11.85
C LEU A 134 4.36 -7.04 -11.83
N GLU A 135 5.02 -6.09 -11.17
CA GLU A 135 4.62 -4.69 -11.17
C GLU A 135 4.67 -4.07 -12.57
N THR A 136 5.72 -4.38 -13.33
CA THR A 136 5.86 -3.91 -14.73
C THR A 136 4.75 -4.49 -15.61
N GLN A 137 4.42 -5.78 -15.45
CA GLN A 137 3.31 -6.42 -16.16
C GLN A 137 1.96 -5.83 -15.76
N TRP A 138 1.73 -5.59 -14.47
CA TRP A 138 0.51 -4.97 -13.96
C TRP A 138 0.30 -3.56 -14.52
N ASN A 139 1.33 -2.71 -14.46
CA ASN A 139 1.29 -1.35 -14.97
C ASN A 139 1.20 -1.30 -16.50
N GLY A 140 1.81 -2.27 -17.20
CA GLY A 140 1.71 -2.39 -18.67
C GLY A 140 0.36 -2.90 -19.16
N SER A 141 -0.36 -3.69 -18.35
CA SER A 141 -1.68 -4.25 -18.69
C SER A 141 -2.82 -3.24 -18.55
N GLY A 142 -2.60 -2.15 -17.82
CA GLY A 142 -3.57 -1.05 -17.61
C GLY A 142 -3.55 0.04 -18.69
N ALA A 143 -2.62 -0.02 -19.65
CA ALA A 143 -2.62 0.88 -20.80
C ALA A 143 -3.74 0.47 -21.78
N VAL A 144 -4.98 0.82 -21.46
CA VAL A 144 -6.02 0.93 -22.49
C VAL A 144 -5.51 1.98 -23.49
N PRO A 145 -5.28 1.60 -24.77
CA PRO A 145 -4.95 2.59 -25.78
C PRO A 145 -6.14 3.54 -25.87
N SER A 146 -5.93 4.81 -25.52
CA SER A 146 -6.90 5.85 -25.78
C SER A 146 -7.08 5.93 -27.31
N GLN A 147 -8.23 5.48 -27.79
CA GLN A 147 -8.70 5.77 -29.14
C GLN A 147 -9.15 7.23 -29.23
#